data_AF-A0A257B5Z5-F1
#
_entry.id   AF-A0A257B5Z5-F1
#
_cell.length_a   1.000
_cell.length_b   1.000
_cell.length_c   1.000
_cell.angle_alpha   90.00
_cell.angle_beta   90.00
_cell.angle_gamma   90.00
#
_symmetry.space_group_name_H-M   'P 1'
#
loop_
_entity.id
_entity.type
_entity.pdbx_description
1 polymer ?
#
loop_
_entity_poly.entity_id
_entity_poly.type
_entity_poly.pdbx_seq_one_letter_code
_entity_poly.pdbx_strand_id
1 'polypeptide(L)'
;MPTVKIRFPGGRYHATPWGHHVNEGLIEWPPSPWRLLRALLACGFSSQGWTDVPPVARRLIDKLAAVLPKYHLPDASAAHSRHYMPIIEGKVQKTTLVFDTWANVGADALLIHWPCELDAEETELLRTLVAALGYLGRSESWVEAELTDELAEWNAMPCQDGEHRGPGWEQVSLMAAIPPADYGTWQKQQAEAALAPYPLPEGKKKPTAKLLKDREKAIEPYPVDLIACLTKDTAWWKGHRWSQPPGSQRVLYWRRSDALQVGVPTRRRPVPARPVTMMLLAITTPSGNPSALPPVTRTLPQAELFHRAIIGRLGNGQRVNCPELTGKDESGQPLHDHHEHAHTIPVDL
;
A
#
# COMPACT_ATOMS: atom_id res chain seq x y z
N MET A 1 -20.88 -8.61 1.71
CA MET A 1 -20.07 -7.40 1.95
C MET A 1 -18.63 -7.76 2.35
N PRO A 2 -17.60 -7.27 1.65
CA PRO A 2 -16.21 -7.66 1.91
C PRO A 2 -15.57 -6.90 3.09
N THR A 3 -14.80 -7.61 3.90
CA THR A 3 -13.88 -7.03 4.89
C THR A 3 -12.46 -7.48 4.59
N VAL A 4 -11.54 -6.52 4.53
CA VAL A 4 -10.11 -6.74 4.33
C VAL A 4 -9.40 -6.56 5.67
N LYS A 5 -8.59 -7.55 6.05
CA LYS A 5 -7.68 -7.49 7.18
C LYS A 5 -6.28 -7.20 6.69
N ILE A 6 -5.62 -6.22 7.29
CA ILE A 6 -4.25 -5.78 6.96
C ILE A 6 -3.41 -5.84 8.23
N ARG A 7 -2.34 -6.62 8.20
CA ARG A 7 -1.25 -6.56 9.18
C ARG A 7 -0.06 -5.85 8.56
N PHE A 8 0.70 -5.15 9.41
CA PHE A 8 1.95 -4.51 9.00
C PHE A 8 3.11 -5.25 9.68
N PRO A 9 3.82 -6.17 9.00
CA PRO A 9 4.89 -6.95 9.64
C PRO A 9 6.00 -6.09 10.26
N GLY A 10 6.30 -4.92 9.67
CA GLY A 10 7.23 -3.94 10.26
C GLY A 10 6.67 -3.17 11.46
N GLY A 11 5.38 -3.33 11.76
CA GLY A 11 4.63 -2.63 12.79
C GLY A 11 4.47 -1.13 12.55
N ARG A 12 4.65 -0.67 11.31
CA ARG A 12 4.64 0.75 10.93
C ARG A 12 3.81 0.95 9.67
N TYR A 13 3.05 2.04 9.68
CA TYR A 13 2.31 2.52 8.53
C TYR A 13 2.70 3.96 8.22
N HIS A 14 3.35 4.15 7.06
CA HIS A 14 3.88 5.40 6.55
C HIS A 14 2.97 5.90 5.42
N ALA A 15 2.27 7.01 5.67
CA ALA A 15 1.43 7.60 4.64
C ALA A 15 1.14 9.07 4.93
N THR A 16 1.49 9.94 3.98
CA THR A 16 1.21 11.38 4.08
C THR A 16 -0.22 11.67 3.64
N PRO A 17 -0.99 12.49 4.36
CA PRO A 17 -2.31 12.91 3.90
C PRO A 17 -2.25 13.58 2.52
N TRP A 18 -3.23 13.31 1.68
CA TRP A 18 -3.32 13.99 0.39
C TRP A 18 -3.38 15.51 0.55
N GLY A 19 -2.69 16.24 -0.33
CA GLY A 19 -2.61 17.72 -0.27
C GLY A 19 -1.58 18.26 0.72
N HIS A 20 -0.89 17.39 1.46
CA HIS A 20 0.16 17.77 2.39
C HIS A 20 1.55 17.33 1.89
N HIS A 21 2.56 18.06 2.29
CA HIS A 21 3.95 17.74 2.02
C HIS A 21 4.49 16.74 3.06
N VAL A 22 5.37 15.83 2.64
CA VAL A 22 5.94 14.76 3.50
C VAL A 22 6.62 15.29 4.77
N ASN A 23 7.21 16.48 4.69
CA ASN A 23 7.90 17.14 5.80
C ASN A 23 6.97 17.89 6.78
N GLU A 24 5.65 17.83 6.60
CA GLU A 24 4.70 18.44 7.55
C GLU A 24 4.49 17.59 8.81
N GLY A 25 5.03 16.37 8.86
CA GLY A 25 4.93 15.51 10.03
C GLY A 25 3.54 14.91 10.25
N LEU A 26 2.69 14.92 9.22
CA LEU A 26 1.32 14.40 9.29
C LEU A 26 1.24 12.93 8.85
N ILE A 27 0.34 12.18 9.50
CA ILE A 27 0.05 10.77 9.19
C ILE A 27 -1.40 10.66 8.77
N GLU A 28 -1.66 10.06 7.60
CA GLU A 28 -3.01 9.75 7.15
C GLU A 28 -3.53 8.51 7.87
N TRP A 29 -4.31 8.66 8.94
CA TRP A 29 -4.87 7.53 9.67
C TRP A 29 -6.38 7.73 9.87
N PRO A 30 -7.27 6.89 9.34
CA PRO A 30 -7.02 5.70 8.53
C PRO A 30 -6.48 5.98 7.12
N PRO A 31 -6.01 4.94 6.40
CA PRO A 31 -5.73 5.03 4.96
C PRO A 31 -6.97 5.52 4.19
N SER A 32 -6.81 6.55 3.37
CA SER A 32 -7.90 7.14 2.60
C SER A 32 -8.52 6.17 1.59
N PRO A 33 -9.85 6.17 1.39
CA PRO A 33 -10.51 5.31 0.39
C PRO A 33 -9.90 5.44 -1.01
N TRP A 34 -9.52 6.65 -1.42
CA TRP A 34 -8.84 6.89 -2.70
C TRP A 34 -7.51 6.12 -2.82
N ARG A 35 -6.71 6.11 -1.75
CA ARG A 35 -5.44 5.37 -1.71
C ARG A 35 -5.66 3.86 -1.78
N LEU A 36 -6.69 3.35 -1.11
CA LEU A 36 -7.03 1.92 -1.13
C LEU A 36 -7.38 1.46 -2.55
N LEU A 37 -8.26 2.19 -3.25
CA LEU A 37 -8.63 1.86 -4.63
C LEU A 37 -7.41 1.89 -5.58
N ARG A 38 -6.53 2.89 -5.43
CA ARG A 38 -5.30 2.97 -6.22
C ARG A 38 -4.33 1.83 -5.91
N ALA A 39 -4.24 1.39 -4.65
CA ALA A 39 -3.39 0.27 -4.27
C ALA A 39 -3.87 -1.05 -4.91
N LEU A 40 -5.18 -1.31 -4.90
CA LEU A 40 -5.77 -2.48 -5.56
C LEU A 40 -5.52 -2.48 -7.08
N LEU A 41 -5.71 -1.33 -7.74
CA LEU A 41 -5.39 -1.19 -9.17
C LEU A 41 -3.90 -1.41 -9.43
N ALA A 42 -3.02 -0.83 -8.61
CA ALA A 42 -1.58 -1.01 -8.74
C ALA A 42 -1.17 -2.49 -8.67
N CYS A 43 -1.73 -3.26 -7.74
CA CYS A 43 -1.52 -4.72 -7.66
C CYS A 43 -1.96 -5.45 -8.93
N GLY A 44 -3.05 -5.02 -9.56
CA GLY A 44 -3.48 -5.57 -10.85
C GLY A 44 -2.42 -5.41 -11.95
N PHE A 45 -1.84 -4.20 -12.07
CA PHE A 45 -0.76 -3.95 -13.02
C PHE A 45 0.55 -4.63 -12.65
N SER A 46 0.99 -4.54 -11.40
CA SER A 46 2.33 -4.99 -10.98
C SER A 46 2.43 -6.49 -10.76
N SER A 47 1.38 -7.12 -10.24
CA SER A 47 1.40 -8.50 -9.77
C SER A 47 0.55 -9.42 -10.62
N GLN A 48 -0.56 -8.91 -11.18
CA GLN A 48 -1.46 -9.69 -12.05
C GLN A 48 -1.20 -9.48 -13.55
N GLY A 49 -0.21 -8.65 -13.90
CA GLY A 49 0.23 -8.45 -15.29
C GLY A 49 -0.80 -7.76 -16.18
N TRP A 50 -1.69 -6.95 -15.62
CA TRP A 50 -2.68 -6.21 -16.42
C TRP A 50 -1.99 -5.24 -17.39
N THR A 51 -2.45 -5.24 -18.64
CA THR A 51 -2.10 -4.20 -19.63
C THR A 51 -3.19 -3.13 -19.73
N ASP A 52 -4.43 -3.51 -19.44
CA ASP A 52 -5.58 -2.64 -19.20
C ASP A 52 -6.41 -3.25 -18.05
N VAL A 53 -7.29 -2.46 -17.43
CA VAL A 53 -8.12 -2.87 -16.31
C VAL A 53 -9.25 -3.80 -16.80
N PRO A 54 -9.27 -5.09 -16.39
CA PRO A 54 -10.26 -6.05 -16.87
C PRO A 54 -11.70 -5.66 -16.50
N PRO A 55 -12.72 -6.13 -17.24
CA PRO A 55 -14.12 -5.80 -16.96
C PRO A 55 -14.55 -6.12 -15.52
N VAL A 56 -14.14 -7.28 -14.97
CA VAL A 56 -14.44 -7.67 -13.57
C VAL A 56 -13.82 -6.68 -12.58
N ALA A 57 -12.58 -6.23 -12.83
CA ALA A 57 -11.90 -5.25 -12.01
C ALA A 57 -12.58 -3.88 -12.06
N ARG A 58 -13.07 -3.46 -13.24
CA ARG A 58 -13.84 -2.22 -13.38
C ARG A 58 -15.11 -2.26 -12.53
N ARG A 59 -15.90 -3.34 -12.61
CA ARG A 59 -17.11 -3.52 -11.76
C ARG A 59 -16.78 -3.51 -10.27
N LEU A 60 -15.74 -4.25 -9.87
CA LEU A 60 -15.28 -4.31 -8.48
C LEU A 60 -14.90 -2.92 -7.95
N ILE A 61 -14.02 -2.21 -8.64
CA ILE A 61 -13.54 -0.89 -8.21
C ILE A 61 -14.69 0.13 -8.20
N ASP A 62 -15.59 0.09 -9.18
CA ASP A 62 -16.78 0.96 -9.19
C ASP A 62 -17.69 0.71 -7.98
N LYS A 63 -17.94 -0.55 -7.62
CA LYS A 63 -18.73 -0.91 -6.41
C LYS A 63 -18.05 -0.47 -5.12
N LEU A 64 -16.73 -0.63 -5.02
CA LEU A 64 -15.97 -0.18 -3.85
C LEU A 64 -15.90 1.36 -3.77
N ALA A 65 -15.87 2.06 -4.91
CA ALA A 65 -15.85 3.52 -4.98
C ALA A 65 -17.21 4.16 -4.72
N ALA A 66 -18.30 3.43 -5.01
CA ALA A 66 -19.67 3.91 -4.79
C ALA A 66 -20.04 4.05 -3.30
N VAL A 67 -19.29 3.40 -2.41
CA VAL A 67 -19.54 3.43 -0.96
C VAL A 67 -18.29 3.84 -0.19
N LEU A 68 -18.47 4.42 0.99
CA LEU A 68 -17.37 4.75 1.88
C LEU A 68 -17.11 3.59 2.86
N PRO A 69 -15.86 3.11 3.01
CA PRO A 69 -15.54 2.03 3.94
C PRO A 69 -15.69 2.45 5.40
N LYS A 70 -15.83 1.46 6.27
CA LYS A 70 -15.70 1.58 7.73
C LYS A 70 -14.40 0.92 8.15
N TYR A 71 -13.83 1.38 9.26
CA TYR A 71 -12.55 0.88 9.72
C TYR A 71 -12.62 0.44 11.19
N HIS A 72 -11.89 -0.63 11.48
CA HIS A 72 -11.41 -0.93 12.81
C HIS A 72 -9.92 -0.63 12.84
N LEU A 73 -9.56 0.48 13.48
CA LEU A 73 -8.19 0.94 13.67
C LEU A 73 -7.62 0.28 14.91
N PRO A 74 -6.48 -0.42 14.79
CA PRO A 74 -5.74 -0.86 15.96
C PRO A 74 -5.19 0.35 16.73
N ASP A 75 -4.84 0.13 17.99
CA ASP A 75 -4.13 1.12 18.79
C ASP A 75 -2.82 1.49 18.07
N ALA A 76 -2.64 2.79 17.83
CA ALA A 76 -1.45 3.29 17.15
C ALA A 76 -0.90 4.53 17.85
N SER A 77 0.42 4.67 17.81
CA SER A 77 1.11 5.89 18.27
C SER A 77 1.74 6.63 17.09
N ALA A 78 1.61 7.95 17.03
CA ALA A 78 2.35 8.75 16.07
C ALA A 78 3.85 8.75 16.41
N ALA A 79 4.70 8.49 15.42
CA ALA A 79 6.14 8.53 15.57
C ALA A 79 6.80 9.11 14.32
N HIS A 80 7.99 9.66 14.48
CA HIS A 80 8.79 10.15 13.38
C HIS A 80 10.29 9.96 13.65
N SER A 81 11.05 9.93 12.57
CA SER A 81 12.50 10.06 12.57
C SER A 81 12.90 11.39 11.95
N ARG A 82 14.01 11.96 12.42
CA ARG A 82 14.53 13.26 12.01
C ARG A 82 15.86 13.04 11.30
N HIS A 83 15.91 13.46 10.04
CA HIS A 83 17.10 13.31 9.21
C HIS A 83 17.62 14.67 8.81
N TYR A 84 18.90 14.93 9.04
CA TYR A 84 19.56 16.18 8.63
C TYR A 84 20.28 15.95 7.30
N MET A 85 19.53 16.05 6.19
CA MET A 85 20.01 15.72 4.86
C MET A 85 20.94 16.80 4.32
N PRO A 86 22.10 16.46 3.73
CA PRO A 86 23.01 17.44 3.18
C PRO A 86 22.43 18.07 1.91
N ILE A 87 22.49 19.40 1.83
CA ILE A 87 22.25 20.18 0.62
C ILE A 87 23.58 20.82 0.24
N ILE A 88 24.06 20.53 -0.97
CA ILE A 88 25.28 21.10 -1.52
C ILE A 88 24.90 22.23 -2.49
N GLU A 89 25.19 23.47 -2.09
CA GLU A 89 25.03 24.67 -2.92
C GLU A 89 26.43 25.20 -3.27
N GLY A 90 26.95 24.76 -4.42
CA GLY A 90 28.31 25.11 -4.85
C GLY A 90 29.37 24.53 -3.90
N LYS A 91 30.11 25.42 -3.20
CA LYS A 91 31.12 25.04 -2.20
C LYS A 91 30.58 24.96 -0.77
N VAL A 92 29.31 25.33 -0.55
CA VAL A 92 28.71 25.37 0.78
C VAL A 92 27.87 24.11 0.99
N GLN A 93 28.14 23.39 2.07
CA GLN A 93 27.31 22.28 2.52
C GLN A 93 26.45 22.75 3.70
N LYS A 94 25.12 22.72 3.53
CA LYS A 94 24.14 22.96 4.59
C LYS A 94 23.39 21.66 4.87
N THR A 95 22.67 21.59 5.98
CA THR A 95 21.74 20.49 6.24
C THR A 95 20.31 21.01 6.27
N THR A 96 19.39 20.23 5.74
CA THR A 96 17.95 20.46 5.88
C THR A 96 17.33 19.36 6.73
N LEU A 97 16.41 19.72 7.61
CA LEU A 97 15.68 18.77 8.43
C LEU A 97 14.54 18.15 7.61
N VAL A 98 14.55 16.83 7.49
CA VAL A 98 13.54 16.02 6.83
C VAL A 98 12.88 15.13 7.89
N PHE A 99 11.56 15.08 7.86
CA PHE A 99 10.78 14.20 8.72
C PHE A 99 10.37 12.95 7.94
N ASP A 100 10.51 11.80 8.57
CA ASP A 100 9.85 10.58 8.13
C ASP A 100 8.91 10.12 9.23
N THR A 101 7.60 10.21 8.98
CA THR A 101 6.54 10.08 9.98
C THR A 101 5.67 8.86 9.69
N TRP A 102 5.27 8.13 10.73
CA TRP A 102 4.46 6.91 10.63
C TRP A 102 3.53 6.70 11.83
N ALA A 103 2.46 5.95 11.62
CA ALA A 103 1.70 5.32 12.70
C ALA A 103 2.42 4.03 13.10
N ASN A 104 2.82 3.91 14.37
CA ASN A 104 3.34 2.67 14.93
C ASN A 104 2.16 1.82 15.42
N VAL A 105 1.83 0.80 14.63
CA VAL A 105 0.65 -0.08 14.75
C VAL A 105 0.95 -1.36 15.53
N GLY A 106 2.24 -1.71 15.71
CA GLY A 106 2.60 -2.93 16.43
C GLY A 106 2.24 -4.20 15.66
N ALA A 107 1.67 -5.21 16.34
CA ALA A 107 1.31 -6.50 15.75
C ALA A 107 -0.18 -6.64 15.42
N ASP A 108 -0.98 -5.62 15.76
CA ASP A 108 -2.42 -5.62 15.58
C ASP A 108 -2.80 -5.37 14.12
N ALA A 109 -4.05 -5.67 13.77
CA ALA A 109 -4.55 -5.62 12.41
C ALA A 109 -5.51 -4.44 12.19
N LEU A 110 -5.37 -3.79 11.05
CA LEU A 110 -6.35 -2.86 10.51
C LEU A 110 -7.43 -3.66 9.78
N LEU A 111 -8.71 -3.42 10.10
CA LEU A 111 -9.82 -3.96 9.31
C LEU A 111 -10.49 -2.85 8.52
N ILE A 112 -10.83 -3.15 7.27
CA ILE A 112 -11.47 -2.24 6.33
C ILE A 112 -12.69 -2.94 5.74
N HIS A 113 -13.87 -2.38 5.97
CA HIS A 113 -15.14 -2.98 5.58
C HIS A 113 -15.88 -2.10 4.58
N TRP A 114 -16.22 -2.66 3.41
CA TRP A 114 -17.05 -1.97 2.42
C TRP A 114 -18.50 -2.45 2.51
N PRO A 115 -19.47 -1.56 2.75
CA PRO A 115 -20.88 -1.94 2.85
C PRO A 115 -21.52 -2.08 1.45
N CYS A 116 -20.95 -2.92 0.59
CA CYS A 116 -21.48 -3.24 -0.74
C CYS A 116 -21.41 -4.74 -1.02
N GLU A 117 -22.32 -5.24 -1.87
CA GLU A 117 -22.34 -6.63 -2.26
C GLU A 117 -21.48 -6.86 -3.50
N LEU A 118 -20.63 -7.90 -3.42
CA LEU A 118 -19.80 -8.37 -4.51
C LEU A 118 -20.32 -9.73 -4.98
N ASP A 119 -20.26 -9.95 -6.29
CA ASP A 119 -20.50 -11.29 -6.84
C ASP A 119 -19.27 -12.21 -6.62
N ALA A 120 -19.38 -13.47 -7.04
CA ALA A 120 -18.32 -14.45 -6.83
C ALA A 120 -17.02 -14.11 -7.59
N GLU A 121 -17.12 -13.58 -8.82
CA GLU A 121 -15.95 -13.19 -9.61
C GLU A 121 -15.23 -11.99 -8.99
N GLU A 122 -16.00 -10.98 -8.56
CA GLU A 122 -15.50 -9.77 -7.92
C GLU A 122 -14.86 -10.09 -6.56
N THR A 123 -15.47 -10.99 -5.79
CA THR A 123 -14.94 -11.44 -4.49
C THR A 123 -13.61 -12.17 -4.65
N GLU A 124 -13.51 -13.08 -5.62
CA GLU A 124 -12.28 -13.83 -5.88
C GLU A 124 -11.16 -12.93 -6.44
N LEU A 125 -11.53 -11.98 -7.30
CA LEU A 125 -10.58 -10.99 -7.77
C LEU A 125 -10.08 -10.11 -6.61
N LEU A 126 -10.98 -9.65 -5.73
CA LEU A 126 -10.58 -8.86 -4.56
C LEU A 126 -9.63 -9.67 -3.66
N ARG A 127 -9.92 -10.96 -3.43
CA ARG A 127 -9.05 -11.87 -2.68
C ARG A 127 -7.64 -11.92 -3.28
N THR A 128 -7.56 -12.10 -4.60
CA THR A 128 -6.30 -12.16 -5.34
C THR A 128 -5.51 -10.85 -5.21
N LEU A 129 -6.17 -9.71 -5.39
CA LEU A 129 -5.50 -8.39 -5.32
C LEU A 129 -5.03 -8.06 -3.91
N VAL A 130 -5.84 -8.37 -2.90
CA VAL A 130 -5.52 -8.15 -1.48
C VAL A 130 -4.35 -9.03 -1.04
N ALA A 131 -4.35 -10.31 -1.41
CA ALA A 131 -3.25 -11.22 -1.09
C ALA A 131 -1.92 -10.80 -1.77
N ALA A 132 -2.00 -10.11 -2.92
CA ALA A 132 -0.84 -9.60 -3.65
C ALA A 132 -0.37 -8.19 -3.19
N LEU A 133 -1.00 -7.60 -2.17
CA LEU A 133 -0.68 -6.26 -1.68
C LEU A 133 0.60 -6.26 -0.83
N GLY A 134 1.74 -5.94 -1.45
CA GLY A 134 3.04 -5.96 -0.76
C GLY A 134 3.29 -4.77 0.18
N TYR A 135 2.65 -3.62 -0.05
CA TYR A 135 2.71 -2.45 0.83
C TYR A 135 1.49 -1.55 0.65
N LEU A 136 1.18 -0.70 1.65
CA LEU A 136 0.13 0.31 1.57
C LEU A 136 0.65 1.67 2.03
N GLY A 137 0.50 2.71 1.20
CA GLY A 137 1.07 4.03 1.49
C GLY A 137 2.46 4.16 0.87
N ARG A 138 3.49 4.26 1.69
CA ARG A 138 4.89 4.23 1.24
C ARG A 138 5.49 2.83 1.35
N SER A 139 6.55 2.55 0.60
CA SER A 139 7.17 1.23 0.48
C SER A 139 7.72 0.66 1.79
N GLU A 140 7.92 1.49 2.81
CA GLU A 140 8.31 1.08 4.17
C GLU A 140 7.15 0.41 4.95
N SER A 141 5.92 0.52 4.45
CA SER A 141 4.70 0.01 5.10
C SER A 141 4.32 -1.34 4.52
N TRP A 142 5.14 -2.36 4.75
CA TRP A 142 4.88 -3.70 4.26
C TRP A 142 3.57 -4.24 4.80
N VAL A 143 2.88 -5.03 3.99
CA VAL A 143 1.54 -5.52 4.28
C VAL A 143 1.47 -7.03 4.08
N GLU A 144 0.77 -7.68 5.01
CA GLU A 144 0.11 -8.97 4.80
C GLU A 144 -1.39 -8.73 4.87
N ALA A 145 -2.12 -9.04 3.81
CA ALA A 145 -3.55 -8.77 3.74
C ALA A 145 -4.37 -9.96 3.25
N GLU A 146 -5.57 -10.10 3.80
CA GLU A 146 -6.50 -11.19 3.50
C GLU A 146 -7.95 -10.70 3.58
N LEU A 147 -8.85 -11.39 2.88
CA LEU A 147 -10.29 -11.25 3.15
C LEU A 147 -10.65 -12.01 4.42
N THR A 148 -11.51 -11.43 5.24
CA THR A 148 -11.93 -12.00 6.52
C THR A 148 -13.41 -11.83 6.76
N ASP A 149 -13.98 -12.74 7.56
CA ASP A 149 -15.33 -12.65 8.13
C ASP A 149 -15.30 -12.19 9.60
N GLU A 150 -14.14 -11.74 10.08
CA GLU A 150 -13.95 -11.25 11.45
C GLU A 150 -14.89 -10.07 11.75
N LEU A 151 -15.65 -10.21 12.82
CA LEU A 151 -16.51 -9.16 13.33
C LEU A 151 -15.70 -8.23 14.24
N ALA A 152 -15.84 -6.93 14.03
CA ALA A 152 -15.20 -5.92 14.86
C ALA A 152 -16.11 -4.72 15.06
N GLU A 153 -15.85 -3.98 16.14
CA GLU A 153 -16.45 -2.67 16.34
C GLU A 153 -15.76 -1.64 15.45
N TRP A 154 -16.55 -0.96 14.61
CA TRP A 154 -16.04 0.08 13.72
C TRP A 154 -15.77 1.37 14.51
N ASN A 155 -14.50 1.69 14.69
CA ASN A 155 -14.02 2.83 15.47
C ASN A 155 -13.56 4.01 14.60
N ALA A 156 -13.65 3.89 13.27
CA ALA A 156 -13.67 5.02 12.36
C ALA A 156 -14.65 4.81 11.20
N MET A 157 -15.47 5.82 10.91
CA MET A 157 -16.52 5.72 9.90
C MET A 157 -16.92 7.08 9.30
N PRO A 158 -17.55 7.10 8.11
CA PRO A 158 -17.97 8.34 7.47
C PRO A 158 -18.91 9.16 8.36
N CYS A 159 -18.72 10.48 8.40
CA CYS A 159 -19.66 11.37 9.06
C CYS A 159 -21.01 11.38 8.34
N GLN A 160 -22.10 11.36 9.10
CA GLN A 160 -23.45 11.62 8.61
C GLN A 160 -23.91 13.02 9.00
N ASP A 161 -24.75 13.65 8.18
CA ASP A 161 -25.27 14.98 8.46
C ASP A 161 -26.06 15.00 9.77
N GLY A 162 -25.73 15.96 10.63
CA GLY A 162 -26.35 16.12 11.95
C GLY A 162 -25.87 15.12 13.02
N GLU A 163 -24.95 14.20 12.69
CA GLU A 163 -24.39 13.27 13.66
C GLU A 163 -23.34 13.95 14.54
N HIS A 164 -23.48 13.83 15.86
CA HIS A 164 -22.48 14.27 16.83
C HIS A 164 -22.14 13.12 17.78
N ARG A 165 -20.91 12.62 17.73
CA ARG A 165 -20.48 11.45 18.53
C ARG A 165 -20.03 11.74 19.95
N GLY A 166 -19.91 13.02 20.32
CA GLY A 166 -19.50 13.42 21.66
C GLY A 166 -18.00 13.36 21.90
N PRO A 167 -17.58 13.59 23.17
CA PRO A 167 -16.17 13.53 23.57
C PRO A 167 -15.53 12.18 23.26
N GLY A 168 -14.23 12.19 22.93
CA GLY A 168 -13.48 10.98 22.55
C GLY A 168 -13.54 10.62 21.06
N TRP A 169 -14.22 11.44 20.25
CA TRP A 169 -14.26 11.35 18.81
C TRP A 169 -13.75 12.65 18.19
N GLU A 170 -13.08 12.52 17.05
CA GLU A 170 -12.63 13.65 16.24
C GLU A 170 -13.00 13.43 14.77
N GLN A 171 -13.04 14.53 14.01
CA GLN A 171 -13.25 14.48 12.57
C GLN A 171 -11.92 14.58 11.84
N VAL A 172 -11.72 13.68 10.87
CA VAL A 172 -10.58 13.72 9.95
C VAL A 172 -11.05 13.80 8.51
N SER A 173 -10.34 14.56 7.68
CA SER A 173 -10.63 14.70 6.26
C SER A 173 -9.83 13.68 5.45
N LEU A 174 -10.52 12.78 4.76
CA LEU A 174 -9.92 11.77 3.89
C LEU A 174 -10.27 12.03 2.43
N MET A 175 -9.41 11.61 1.51
CA MET A 175 -9.73 11.62 0.09
C MET A 175 -10.48 10.34 -0.29
N ALA A 176 -11.61 10.47 -0.96
CA ALA A 176 -12.37 9.36 -1.51
C ALA A 176 -12.65 9.58 -2.99
N ALA A 177 -13.12 8.53 -3.67
CA ALA A 177 -13.68 8.69 -5.00
C ALA A 177 -15.05 9.36 -4.93
N ILE A 178 -15.39 10.15 -5.95
CA ILE A 178 -16.77 10.49 -6.26
C ILE A 178 -17.45 9.20 -6.74
N PRO A 179 -18.69 8.90 -6.32
CA PRO A 179 -19.41 7.72 -6.81
C PRO A 179 -19.41 7.67 -8.35
N PRO A 180 -19.17 6.50 -8.98
CA PRO A 180 -19.01 6.40 -10.44
C PRO A 180 -20.15 7.01 -11.25
N ALA A 181 -21.40 6.87 -10.78
CA ALA A 181 -22.58 7.43 -11.44
C ALA A 181 -22.59 8.97 -11.43
N ASP A 182 -22.20 9.57 -10.30
CA ASP A 182 -22.13 11.01 -10.13
C ASP A 182 -20.98 11.59 -10.97
N TYR A 183 -19.82 10.93 -10.94
CA TYR A 183 -18.69 11.30 -11.78
C TYR A 183 -19.05 11.23 -13.26
N GLY A 184 -19.70 10.16 -13.71
CA GLY A 184 -20.11 10.00 -15.11
C GLY A 184 -21.11 11.07 -15.56
N THR A 185 -22.01 11.49 -14.67
CA THR A 185 -22.96 12.58 -14.96
C THR A 185 -22.23 13.92 -15.08
N TRP A 186 -21.36 14.23 -14.12
CA TRP A 186 -20.55 15.45 -14.14
C TRP A 186 -19.60 15.49 -15.34
N GLN A 187 -18.95 14.37 -15.67
CA GLN A 187 -18.00 14.26 -16.78
C GLN A 187 -18.67 14.53 -18.12
N LYS A 188 -19.87 13.98 -18.34
CA LYS A 188 -20.66 14.23 -19.56
C LYS A 188 -20.96 15.71 -19.73
N GLN A 189 -21.43 16.37 -18.66
CA GLN A 189 -21.73 17.80 -18.68
C GLN A 189 -20.48 18.64 -19.00
N GLN A 190 -19.33 18.32 -18.39
CA GLN A 190 -18.08 19.03 -18.68
C GLN A 190 -17.57 18.78 -20.09
N ALA A 191 -17.65 17.54 -20.59
CA ALA A 191 -17.25 17.19 -21.93
C ALA A 191 -18.14 17.88 -22.98
N GLU A 192 -19.45 17.92 -22.78
CA GLU A 192 -20.39 18.65 -23.64
C GLU A 192 -20.08 20.15 -23.67
N ALA A 193 -19.88 20.76 -22.51
CA ALA A 193 -19.51 22.17 -22.40
C ALA A 193 -18.16 22.47 -23.08
N ALA A 194 -17.16 21.60 -22.92
CA ALA A 194 -15.85 21.75 -23.55
C ALA A 194 -15.90 21.57 -25.08
N LEU A 195 -16.83 20.77 -25.59
CA LEU A 195 -17.02 20.53 -27.02
C LEU A 195 -17.91 21.57 -27.72
N ALA A 196 -18.68 22.37 -26.96
CA ALA A 196 -19.58 23.39 -27.52
C ALA A 196 -18.89 24.40 -28.48
N PRO A 197 -17.65 24.86 -28.24
CA PRO A 197 -16.93 25.72 -29.19
C PRO A 197 -16.47 25.02 -30.47
N TYR A 198 -16.58 23.70 -30.55
CA TYR A 198 -16.05 22.86 -31.63
C TYR A 198 -17.14 21.98 -32.28
N PRO A 199 -18.23 22.57 -32.82
CA PRO A 199 -19.34 21.82 -33.37
C PRO A 199 -18.89 20.98 -34.59
N LEU A 200 -19.45 19.77 -34.71
CA LEU A 200 -19.26 18.97 -35.91
C LEU A 200 -20.04 19.59 -37.09
N PRO A 201 -19.53 19.51 -38.33
CA PRO A 201 -20.23 20.04 -39.49
C PRO A 201 -21.58 19.36 -39.69
N GLU A 202 -22.62 20.13 -40.00
CA GLU A 202 -23.93 19.58 -40.36
C GLU A 202 -23.90 18.89 -41.74
N GLY A 203 -24.58 17.76 -41.87
CA GLY A 203 -24.73 17.00 -43.13
C GLY A 203 -23.59 16.03 -43.45
N LYS A 204 -23.38 15.72 -44.74
CA LYS A 204 -22.39 14.72 -45.21
C LYS A 204 -20.93 15.24 -45.25
N LYS A 205 -20.65 16.43 -44.71
CA LYS A 205 -19.30 17.02 -44.73
C LYS A 205 -18.42 16.35 -43.67
N LYS A 206 -17.28 15.79 -44.09
CA LYS A 206 -16.32 15.20 -43.15
C LYS A 206 -15.68 16.30 -42.29
N PRO A 207 -15.56 16.11 -40.96
CA PRO A 207 -14.85 17.03 -40.09
C PRO A 207 -13.37 17.12 -40.48
N THR A 208 -12.77 18.30 -40.30
CA THR A 208 -11.35 18.50 -40.59
C THR A 208 -10.49 17.83 -39.52
N ALA A 209 -9.28 17.38 -39.89
CA ALA A 209 -8.34 16.79 -38.94
C ALA A 209 -7.99 17.75 -37.80
N LYS A 210 -7.93 19.06 -38.08
CA LYS A 210 -7.73 20.11 -37.06
C LYS A 210 -8.88 20.14 -36.06
N LEU A 211 -10.13 20.13 -36.53
CA LEU A 211 -11.31 20.13 -35.65
C LEU A 211 -11.33 18.89 -34.74
N LEU A 212 -11.03 17.71 -35.28
CA LEU A 212 -10.95 16.48 -34.47
C LEU A 212 -9.88 16.59 -33.38
N LYS A 213 -8.69 17.10 -33.72
CA LYS A 213 -7.60 17.32 -32.76
C LYS A 213 -7.94 18.35 -31.70
N ASP A 214 -8.63 19.44 -32.08
CA ASP A 214 -9.05 20.48 -31.13
C ASP A 214 -10.12 19.93 -30.17
N ARG A 215 -11.04 19.08 -30.66
CA ARG A 215 -12.03 18.37 -29.83
C ARG A 215 -11.38 17.39 -28.86
N GLU A 216 -10.41 16.59 -29.31
CA GLU A 216 -9.65 15.67 -28.45
C GLU A 216 -8.95 16.42 -27.31
N LYS A 217 -8.27 17.53 -27.62
CA LYS A 217 -7.64 18.39 -26.61
C LYS A 217 -8.62 19.03 -25.65
N ALA A 218 -9.83 19.38 -26.12
CA ALA A 218 -10.84 20.01 -25.27
C ALA A 218 -11.36 19.04 -24.19
N ILE A 219 -11.48 17.75 -24.51
CA ILE A 219 -11.97 16.72 -23.58
C ILE A 219 -10.87 16.01 -22.80
N GLU A 220 -9.61 16.10 -23.24
CA GLU A 220 -8.44 15.49 -22.58
C GLU A 220 -8.39 15.74 -21.05
N PRO A 221 -8.69 16.95 -20.52
CA PRO A 221 -8.69 17.20 -19.08
C PRO A 221 -9.72 16.42 -18.27
N TYR A 222 -10.71 15.77 -18.91
CA TYR A 222 -11.85 15.11 -18.28
C TYR A 222 -11.83 13.60 -18.56
N PRO A 223 -11.19 12.79 -17.69
CA PRO A 223 -11.11 11.34 -17.88
C PRO A 223 -12.48 10.69 -18.07
N VAL A 224 -12.57 9.72 -18.97
CA VAL A 224 -13.86 9.14 -19.43
C VAL A 224 -14.67 8.43 -18.33
N ASP A 225 -14.00 7.86 -17.34
CA ASP A 225 -14.60 7.13 -16.21
C ASP A 225 -13.72 7.26 -14.95
N LEU A 226 -14.20 6.73 -13.83
CA LEU A 226 -13.49 6.81 -12.56
C LEU A 226 -12.20 5.97 -12.57
N ILE A 227 -12.14 4.89 -13.33
CA ILE A 227 -10.94 4.06 -13.49
C ILE A 227 -9.83 4.86 -14.17
N ALA A 228 -10.17 5.62 -15.21
CA ALA A 228 -9.26 6.54 -15.88
C ALA A 228 -8.77 7.63 -14.92
N CYS A 229 -9.62 8.12 -14.00
CA CYS A 229 -9.20 9.04 -12.94
C CYS A 229 -8.18 8.42 -11.97
N LEU A 230 -8.47 7.23 -11.45
CA LEU A 230 -7.64 6.54 -10.46
C LEU A 230 -6.25 6.18 -11.01
N THR A 231 -6.14 5.99 -12.32
CA THR A 231 -4.90 5.65 -13.02
C THR A 231 -4.07 6.86 -13.45
N LYS A 232 -4.60 8.10 -13.36
CA LYS A 232 -3.78 9.30 -13.63
C LYS A 232 -2.72 9.52 -12.54
N ASP A 233 -1.53 9.91 -12.98
CA ASP A 233 -0.47 10.33 -12.08
C ASP A 233 -0.58 11.81 -11.69
N THR A 234 0.24 12.21 -10.72
CA THR A 234 0.28 13.59 -10.19
C THR A 234 0.75 14.63 -11.19
N ALA A 235 1.64 14.27 -12.12
CA ALA A 235 2.14 15.21 -13.12
C ALA A 235 1.04 15.54 -14.14
N TRP A 236 0.27 14.53 -14.55
CA TRP A 236 -0.81 14.67 -15.53
C TRP A 236 -1.89 15.63 -15.05
N TRP A 237 -2.50 15.39 -13.89
CA TRP A 237 -3.62 16.23 -13.44
C TRP A 237 -3.18 17.64 -13.05
N LYS A 238 -1.95 17.79 -12.50
CA LYS A 238 -1.37 19.13 -12.27
C LYS A 238 -1.10 19.87 -13.58
N GLY A 239 -0.69 19.16 -14.64
CA GLY A 239 -0.53 19.73 -15.98
C GLY A 239 -1.83 20.34 -16.53
N HIS A 240 -2.96 19.72 -16.20
CA HIS A 240 -4.30 20.24 -16.51
C HIS A 240 -4.87 21.17 -15.43
N ARG A 241 -4.06 21.62 -14.47
CA ARG A 241 -4.42 22.59 -13.41
C ARG A 241 -5.53 22.14 -12.46
N TRP A 242 -5.72 20.84 -12.31
CA TRP A 242 -6.57 20.30 -11.25
C TRP A 242 -5.98 20.63 -9.87
N SER A 243 -6.84 21.01 -8.91
CA SER A 243 -6.43 21.25 -7.51
C SER A 243 -6.24 19.96 -6.71
N GLN A 244 -6.89 18.88 -7.15
CA GLN A 244 -6.81 17.52 -6.61
C GLN A 244 -7.01 16.51 -7.74
N PRO A 245 -6.71 15.22 -7.57
CA PRO A 245 -6.94 14.23 -8.63
C PRO A 245 -8.38 14.29 -9.16
N PRO A 246 -8.61 14.19 -10.48
CA PRO A 246 -9.96 14.16 -11.03
C PRO A 246 -10.75 12.98 -10.45
N GLY A 247 -12.08 13.11 -10.32
CA GLY A 247 -12.91 12.06 -9.74
C GLY A 247 -12.71 11.80 -8.25
N SER A 248 -11.89 12.62 -7.56
CA SER A 248 -11.74 12.56 -6.10
C SER A 248 -12.56 13.63 -5.39
N GLN A 249 -12.90 13.37 -4.13
CA GLN A 249 -13.58 14.28 -3.21
C GLN A 249 -13.00 14.18 -1.80
N ARG A 250 -13.25 15.20 -0.98
CA ARG A 250 -12.95 15.17 0.46
C ARG A 250 -14.18 14.74 1.23
N VAL A 251 -14.01 13.75 2.08
CA VAL A 251 -15.06 13.23 2.96
C VAL A 251 -14.58 13.30 4.40
N LEU A 252 -15.49 13.61 5.32
CA LEU A 252 -15.20 13.62 6.74
C LEU A 252 -15.47 12.25 7.34
N TYR A 253 -14.57 11.81 8.20
CA TYR A 253 -14.70 10.60 8.99
C TYR A 253 -14.65 10.95 10.46
N TRP A 254 -15.55 10.33 11.23
CA TRP A 254 -15.36 10.18 12.66
C TRP A 254 -14.29 9.13 12.90
N ARG A 255 -13.30 9.43 13.73
CA ARG A 255 -12.44 8.42 14.35
C ARG A 255 -12.34 8.68 15.84
N ARG A 256 -12.02 7.63 16.60
CA ARG A 256 -11.61 7.72 17.99
C ARG A 256 -10.42 8.68 18.14
N SER A 257 -10.50 9.66 19.05
CA SER A 257 -9.45 10.67 19.23
C SER A 257 -8.13 10.09 19.77
N ASP A 258 -8.20 8.91 20.36
CA ASP A 258 -7.09 8.09 20.82
C ASP A 258 -6.58 7.10 19.75
N ALA A 259 -7.15 7.08 18.54
CA ALA A 259 -6.72 6.18 17.46
C ALA A 259 -5.30 6.44 16.96
N LEU A 260 -4.75 7.62 17.24
CA LEU A 260 -3.36 7.96 16.96
C LEU A 260 -2.79 8.76 18.13
N GLN A 261 -2.27 8.06 19.14
CA GLN A 261 -1.77 8.68 20.35
C GLN A 261 -0.44 9.40 20.10
N VAL A 262 -0.33 10.63 20.56
CA VAL A 262 0.95 11.33 20.68
C VAL A 262 1.48 11.03 22.09
N GLY A 263 2.31 9.98 22.21
CA GLY A 263 2.75 9.46 23.50
C GLY A 263 4.27 9.30 23.59
N VAL A 264 4.77 9.26 24.84
CA VAL A 264 6.13 8.80 25.14
C VAL A 264 6.25 7.35 24.63
N PRO A 265 7.34 6.96 23.93
CA PRO A 265 7.50 5.61 23.40
C PRO A 265 7.21 4.56 24.48
N THR A 266 6.11 3.84 24.35
CA THR A 266 5.83 2.69 25.21
C THR A 266 6.87 1.63 24.88
N ARG A 267 7.66 1.25 25.90
CA ARG A 267 8.68 0.21 25.75
C ARG A 267 7.94 -1.04 25.25
N ARG A 268 8.24 -1.48 24.02
CA ARG A 268 7.62 -2.67 23.43
C ARG A 268 7.71 -3.79 24.46
N ARG A 269 6.57 -4.31 24.91
CA ARG A 269 6.57 -5.58 25.61
C ARG A 269 7.08 -6.60 24.58
N PRO A 270 8.20 -7.29 24.83
CA PRO A 270 8.62 -8.33 23.92
C PRO A 270 7.46 -9.32 23.82
N VAL A 271 6.94 -9.49 22.60
CA VAL A 271 6.02 -10.58 22.32
C VAL A 271 6.80 -11.85 22.64
N PRO A 272 6.28 -12.76 23.49
CA PRO A 272 6.95 -14.02 23.74
C PRO A 272 7.04 -14.78 22.43
N ALA A 273 8.21 -14.70 21.78
CA ALA A 273 8.52 -15.52 20.63
C ALA A 273 8.70 -16.96 21.12
N ARG A 274 8.28 -17.93 20.30
CA ARG A 274 8.62 -19.33 20.58
C ARG A 274 10.15 -19.44 20.66
N PRO A 275 10.71 -20.07 21.70
CA PRO A 275 12.14 -20.30 21.76
C PRO A 275 12.57 -21.06 20.50
N VAL A 276 13.53 -20.52 19.77
CA VAL A 276 14.15 -21.19 18.62
C VAL A 276 15.53 -21.69 19.04
N THR A 277 15.91 -22.87 18.55
CA THR A 277 17.29 -23.32 18.67
C THR A 277 18.13 -22.54 17.68
N MET A 278 19.05 -21.71 18.18
CA MET A 278 19.95 -20.93 17.35
C MET A 278 21.42 -21.22 17.69
N MET A 279 22.28 -21.09 16.68
CA MET A 279 23.73 -21.14 16.86
C MET A 279 24.32 -19.91 16.17
N LEU A 280 25.10 -19.11 16.91
CA LEU A 280 25.86 -18.00 16.35
C LEU A 280 27.27 -18.49 16.00
N LEU A 281 27.64 -18.35 14.73
CA LEU A 281 28.95 -18.78 14.21
C LEU A 281 29.77 -17.57 13.79
N ALA A 282 31.05 -17.55 14.17
CA ALA A 282 32.00 -16.55 13.70
C ALA A 282 32.59 -16.95 12.34
N ILE A 283 32.81 -15.98 11.46
CA ILE A 283 33.54 -16.19 10.20
C ILE A 283 35.03 -15.99 10.47
N THR A 284 35.85 -16.99 10.12
CA THR A 284 37.30 -16.84 10.17
C THR A 284 37.76 -15.85 9.11
N THR A 285 38.43 -14.78 9.53
CA THR A 285 39.09 -13.84 8.62
C THR A 285 40.60 -14.04 8.61
N PRO A 286 41.31 -13.61 7.55
CA PRO A 286 42.78 -13.60 7.54
C PRO A 286 43.40 -12.80 8.68
N SER A 287 42.68 -11.80 9.22
CA SER A 287 43.10 -11.01 10.37
C SER A 287 42.83 -11.68 11.72
N GLY A 288 42.12 -12.80 11.74
CA GLY A 288 41.70 -13.47 12.98
C GLY A 288 40.65 -12.71 13.79
N ASN A 289 40.01 -11.67 13.21
CA ASN A 289 38.99 -10.89 13.90
C ASN A 289 37.68 -11.69 14.01
N PRO A 290 37.26 -12.13 15.21
CA PRO A 290 36.06 -12.94 15.39
C PRO A 290 34.75 -12.14 15.25
N SER A 291 34.84 -10.81 15.23
CA SER A 291 33.69 -9.89 15.13
C SER A 291 33.51 -9.33 13.73
N ALA A 292 34.25 -9.83 12.74
CA ALA A 292 34.12 -9.38 11.37
C ALA A 292 32.80 -9.87 10.77
N LEU A 293 32.02 -8.92 10.26
CA LEU A 293 30.76 -9.19 9.59
C LEU A 293 30.98 -9.19 8.06
N PRO A 294 30.34 -10.10 7.30
CA PRO A 294 30.37 -10.04 5.85
C PRO A 294 29.71 -8.74 5.38
N PRO A 295 30.20 -8.10 4.31
CA PRO A 295 29.47 -7.00 3.70
C PRO A 295 28.11 -7.49 3.17
N VAL A 296 27.10 -6.61 3.14
CA VAL A 296 25.74 -6.94 2.65
C VAL A 296 25.72 -7.65 1.30
N THR A 297 26.66 -7.33 0.40
CA THR A 297 26.79 -7.96 -0.93
C THR A 297 27.29 -9.41 -0.88
N ARG A 298 27.81 -9.87 0.26
CA ARG A 298 28.34 -11.22 0.48
C ARG A 298 27.48 -12.06 1.39
N THR A 299 26.40 -11.53 1.97
CA THR A 299 25.53 -12.27 2.89
C THR A 299 24.91 -13.48 2.22
N LEU A 300 24.19 -13.30 1.11
CA LEU A 300 23.56 -14.40 0.38
C LEU A 300 24.59 -15.43 -0.13
N PRO A 301 25.67 -15.04 -0.85
CA PRO A 301 26.71 -16.01 -1.25
C PRO A 301 27.31 -16.79 -0.09
N GLN A 302 27.53 -16.14 1.07
CA GLN A 302 28.12 -16.79 2.23
C GLN A 302 27.13 -17.75 2.92
N ALA A 303 25.86 -17.36 3.01
CA ALA A 303 24.79 -18.20 3.52
C ALA A 303 24.63 -19.48 2.67
N GLU A 304 24.63 -19.34 1.34
CA GLU A 304 24.55 -20.47 0.41
C GLU A 304 25.77 -21.40 0.51
N LEU A 305 26.99 -20.83 0.63
CA LEU A 305 28.19 -21.64 0.82
C LEU A 305 28.16 -22.42 2.14
N PHE A 306 27.67 -21.78 3.20
CA PHE A 306 27.51 -22.43 4.50
C PHE A 306 26.48 -23.55 4.46
N HIS A 307 25.28 -23.28 3.91
CA HIS A 307 24.25 -24.29 3.72
C HIS A 307 24.77 -25.47 2.89
N ARG A 308 25.42 -25.19 1.74
CA ARG A 308 26.04 -26.22 0.89
C ARG A 308 27.08 -27.04 1.63
N ALA A 309 27.88 -26.42 2.50
CA ALA A 309 28.88 -27.12 3.30
C ALA A 309 28.26 -28.05 4.36
N ILE A 310 27.18 -27.61 5.02
CA ILE A 310 26.42 -28.45 5.97
C ILE A 310 25.82 -29.66 5.24
N ILE A 311 25.09 -29.42 4.15
CA ILE A 311 24.46 -30.48 3.36
C ILE A 311 25.51 -31.44 2.81
N GLY A 312 26.64 -30.92 2.30
CA GLY A 312 27.75 -31.73 1.81
C GLY A 312 28.36 -32.63 2.89
N ARG A 313 28.55 -32.12 4.11
CA ARG A 313 29.05 -32.91 5.24
C ARG A 313 28.06 -33.98 5.69
N LEU A 314 26.77 -33.65 5.71
CA LEU A 314 25.73 -34.59 6.13
C LEU A 314 25.54 -35.70 5.10
N GLY A 315 25.58 -35.38 3.81
CA GLY A 315 25.38 -36.35 2.74
C GLY A 315 26.57 -37.26 2.51
N ASN A 316 27.81 -36.77 2.71
CA ASN A 316 29.04 -37.51 2.41
C ASN A 316 29.03 -38.17 1.02
N GLY A 317 28.50 -37.48 0.01
CA GLY A 317 28.32 -37.98 -1.36
C GLY A 317 27.02 -38.74 -1.63
N GLN A 318 26.15 -38.92 -0.63
CA GLN A 318 24.83 -39.53 -0.74
C GLN A 318 23.71 -38.48 -0.62
N ARG A 319 22.48 -38.89 -0.98
CA ARG A 319 21.28 -38.05 -0.82
C ARG A 319 21.02 -37.82 0.67
N VAL A 320 20.83 -36.56 1.04
CA VAL A 320 20.50 -36.15 2.41
C VAL A 320 18.98 -36.20 2.61
N ASN A 321 18.53 -37.02 3.55
CA ASN A 321 17.16 -37.01 4.06
C ASN A 321 17.15 -36.32 5.44
N CYS A 322 17.17 -34.99 5.42
CA CYS A 322 17.02 -34.15 6.61
C CYS A 322 16.24 -32.90 6.20
N PRO A 323 14.89 -32.94 6.25
CA PRO A 323 14.03 -31.83 5.87
C PRO A 323 14.35 -30.54 6.62
N GLU A 324 14.77 -30.65 7.88
CA GLU A 324 15.13 -29.54 8.75
C GLU A 324 16.37 -28.79 8.26
N LEU A 325 17.27 -29.43 7.52
CA LEU A 325 18.45 -28.78 6.95
C LEU A 325 18.29 -28.50 5.46
N THR A 326 17.58 -29.35 4.72
CA THR A 326 17.44 -29.24 3.25
C THR A 326 16.26 -28.39 2.81
N GLY A 327 15.29 -28.15 3.70
CA GLY A 327 14.03 -27.48 3.35
C GLY A 327 13.16 -28.28 2.37
N LYS A 328 13.40 -29.60 2.26
CA LYS A 328 12.73 -30.47 1.28
C LYS A 328 12.16 -31.72 1.93
N ASP A 329 11.04 -32.20 1.40
CA ASP A 329 10.42 -33.45 1.80
C ASP A 329 11.16 -34.68 1.21
N GLU A 330 10.65 -35.88 1.51
CA GLU A 330 11.19 -37.15 1.00
C GLU A 330 11.13 -37.27 -0.52
N SER A 331 10.20 -36.56 -1.17
CA SER A 331 10.06 -36.50 -2.63
C SER A 331 11.00 -35.48 -3.27
N GLY A 332 11.69 -34.67 -2.47
CA GLY A 332 12.60 -33.61 -2.91
C GLY A 332 11.90 -32.30 -3.25
N GLN A 333 10.62 -32.17 -2.91
CA GLN A 333 9.85 -30.94 -3.07
C GLN A 333 10.07 -30.00 -1.89
N PRO A 334 10.01 -28.67 -2.10
CA PRO A 334 10.10 -27.70 -1.01
C PRO A 334 9.05 -27.95 0.08
N LEU A 335 9.41 -27.76 1.34
CA LEU A 335 8.45 -27.76 2.44
C LEU A 335 7.54 -26.53 2.31
N HIS A 336 6.24 -26.75 2.22
CA HIS A 336 5.24 -25.69 2.08
C HIS A 336 4.61 -25.26 3.41
N ASP A 337 4.63 -26.13 4.42
CA ASP A 337 4.04 -25.87 5.72
C ASP A 337 5.09 -25.37 6.72
N HIS A 338 4.75 -24.29 7.41
CA HIS A 338 5.42 -23.76 8.61
C HIS A 338 6.91 -23.34 8.51
N HIS A 339 7.54 -23.47 7.34
CA HIS A 339 8.96 -23.12 7.10
C HIS A 339 9.92 -23.69 8.17
N GLU A 340 9.64 -24.91 8.64
CA GLU A 340 10.38 -25.60 9.71
C GLU A 340 11.71 -26.19 9.22
N HIS A 341 12.56 -25.34 8.65
CA HIS A 341 13.92 -25.68 8.26
C HIS A 341 14.90 -24.59 8.72
N ALA A 342 16.19 -24.92 8.71
CA ALA A 342 17.25 -24.07 9.19
C ALA A 342 17.41 -22.84 8.28
N HIS A 343 17.29 -21.66 8.89
CA HIS A 343 17.54 -20.38 8.25
C HIS A 343 18.98 -19.95 8.52
N THR A 344 19.73 -19.66 7.47
CA THR A 344 21.06 -19.05 7.62
C THR A 344 20.93 -17.55 7.48
N ILE A 345 21.12 -16.82 8.59
CA ILE A 345 21.00 -15.37 8.65
C ILE A 345 22.38 -14.79 8.92
N PRO A 346 23.08 -14.25 7.90
CA PRO A 346 24.30 -13.50 8.10
C PRO A 346 24.00 -12.23 8.90
N VAL A 347 24.78 -11.99 9.94
CA VAL A 347 24.79 -10.70 10.63
C VAL A 347 25.70 -9.78 9.81
N ASP A 348 25.17 -8.72 9.21
CA ASP A 348 25.92 -7.78 8.38
C ASP A 348 25.92 -6.35 8.95
N LEU A 349 26.65 -5.45 8.27
CA LEU A 349 26.70 -4.01 8.51
C LEU A 349 26.05 -3.22 7.39
#